data_AF-A0A9D8WHW4-F1
#
_entry.id   AF-A0A9D8WHW4-F1
#
_cell.length_a   1.000
_cell.length_b   1.000
_cell.length_c   1.000
_cell.angle_alpha   90.00
_cell.angle_beta   90.00
_cell.angle_gamma   90.00
#
_symmetry.space_group_name_H-M   'P 1'
#
loop_
_entity.id
_entity.type
_entity.pdbx_description
1 polymer ?
#
loop_
_entity_poly.entity_id
_entity_poly.type
_entity_poly.pdbx_seq_one_letter_code
_entity_poly.pdbx_strand_id
1 'polypeptide(L)'
;MVKQSKTKQLVLGAAIAATLALAACSDPAAEQARLDAIDHKNCVELGFEPETEAYGNCRLKMKEIRAKEEGNRSPNVGFGLGVGIGL
;
A
#
# COMPACT_ATOMS: atom_id res chain seq x y z
N MET A 1 -11.70 -46.82 -8.68
CA MET A 1 -10.56 -46.27 -7.91
C MET A 1 -10.34 -44.81 -8.31
N VAL A 2 -10.93 -43.84 -7.58
CA VAL A 2 -10.82 -42.39 -7.86
C VAL A 2 -9.83 -41.77 -6.87
N LYS A 3 -8.53 -42.01 -7.06
CA LYS A 3 -7.46 -41.55 -6.13
C LYS A 3 -6.71 -40.30 -6.63
N GLN A 4 -6.99 -39.86 -7.87
CA GLN A 4 -6.27 -38.77 -8.58
C GLN A 4 -6.75 -37.35 -8.23
N SER A 5 -7.97 -37.19 -7.70
CA SER A 5 -8.61 -35.87 -7.50
C SER A 5 -8.03 -35.09 -6.30
N LYS A 6 -7.72 -35.79 -5.18
CA LYS A 6 -7.21 -35.17 -3.95
C LYS A 6 -5.81 -34.55 -4.11
N THR A 7 -4.94 -35.15 -4.92
CA THR A 7 -3.55 -34.67 -5.08
C THR A 7 -3.48 -33.38 -5.88
N LYS A 8 -4.30 -33.24 -6.94
CA LYS A 8 -4.38 -31.98 -7.72
C LYS A 8 -4.97 -30.83 -6.91
N GLN A 9 -5.97 -31.13 -6.06
CA GLN A 9 -6.58 -30.18 -5.14
C GLN A 9 -5.58 -29.68 -4.08
N LEU A 10 -4.74 -30.58 -3.55
CA LEU A 10 -3.69 -30.24 -2.59
C LEU A 10 -2.58 -29.38 -3.20
N VAL A 11 -2.15 -29.69 -4.41
CA VAL A 11 -1.11 -28.91 -5.12
C VAL A 11 -1.63 -27.51 -5.48
N LEU A 12 -2.88 -27.39 -5.94
CA LEU A 12 -3.47 -26.10 -6.26
C LEU A 12 -3.69 -25.25 -4.99
N GLY A 13 -4.13 -25.86 -3.89
CA GLY A 13 -4.26 -25.18 -2.60
C GLY A 13 -2.93 -24.69 -2.02
N ALA A 14 -1.87 -25.49 -2.14
CA ALA A 14 -0.53 -25.10 -1.68
C ALA A 14 0.06 -23.94 -2.50
N ALA A 15 -0.19 -23.90 -3.81
CA ALA A 15 0.27 -22.81 -4.66
C ALA A 15 -0.40 -21.46 -4.32
N ILE A 16 -1.71 -21.48 -4.00
CA ILE A 16 -2.46 -20.29 -3.60
C ILE A 16 -2.03 -19.81 -2.20
N ALA A 17 -1.76 -20.73 -1.27
CA ALA A 17 -1.26 -20.37 0.06
C ALA A 17 0.13 -19.71 0.02
N ALA A 18 0.99 -20.13 -0.91
CA ALA A 18 2.33 -19.57 -1.05
C ALA A 18 2.32 -18.11 -1.53
N THR A 19 1.43 -17.73 -2.45
CA THR A 19 1.33 -16.34 -2.94
C THR A 19 0.74 -15.38 -1.91
N LEU A 20 -0.19 -15.85 -1.07
CA LEU A 20 -0.76 -15.07 0.03
C LEU A 20 0.26 -14.80 1.14
N ALA A 21 1.18 -15.73 1.40
CA ALA A 21 2.24 -15.55 2.41
C ALA A 21 3.26 -14.47 2.03
N LEU A 22 3.49 -14.23 0.73
CA LEU A 22 4.42 -13.21 0.24
C LEU A 22 3.87 -11.78 0.37
N ALA A 23 2.54 -11.60 0.33
CA ALA A 23 1.90 -10.29 0.48
C ALA A 23 1.96 -9.76 1.93
N ALA A 24 2.28 -10.61 2.91
CA ALA A 24 2.42 -10.20 4.31
C ALA A 24 3.77 -9.52 4.64
N CYS A 25 4.72 -9.49 3.69
CA CYS A 25 6.05 -8.91 3.89
C CYS A 25 6.16 -7.41 3.57
N SER A 26 5.07 -6.72 3.19
CA SER A 26 5.10 -5.25 3.06
C SER A 26 4.99 -4.64 4.46
N ASP A 27 6.09 -4.15 5.01
CA ASP A 27 6.09 -3.37 6.24
C ASP A 27 5.72 -1.90 5.92
N PRO A 28 4.49 -1.44 6.25
CA PRO A 28 4.06 -0.08 5.97
C PRO A 28 4.87 0.96 6.77
N ALA A 29 5.45 0.59 7.91
CA ALA A 29 6.27 1.49 8.70
C ALA A 29 7.62 1.74 8.01
N ALA A 30 8.21 0.70 7.41
CA ALA A 30 9.44 0.84 6.64
C ALA A 30 9.24 1.74 5.41
N GLU A 31 8.11 1.61 4.71
CA GLU A 31 7.80 2.48 3.56
C GLU A 31 7.56 3.92 3.99
N GLN A 32 6.78 4.15 5.05
CA GLN A 32 6.52 5.49 5.58
C GLN A 32 7.83 6.22 5.97
N ALA A 33 8.78 5.50 6.58
CA ALA A 33 10.08 6.08 6.95
C ALA A 33 10.89 6.51 5.71
N ARG A 34 10.84 5.73 4.61
CA ARG A 34 11.50 6.10 3.35
C ARG A 34 10.88 7.34 2.74
N LEU A 35 9.55 7.39 2.73
CA LEU A 35 8.78 8.53 2.22
C LEU A 35 9.06 9.80 3.02
N ASP A 36 9.11 9.71 4.34
CA ASP A 36 9.41 10.86 5.20
C ASP A 36 10.84 11.39 4.97
N ALA A 37 11.81 10.51 4.69
CA ALA A 37 13.16 10.92 4.33
C ALA A 37 13.22 11.63 2.96
N ILE A 38 12.41 11.19 1.99
CA ILE A 38 12.28 11.84 0.68
C ILE A 38 11.64 13.22 0.83
N ASP A 39 10.53 13.31 1.56
CA ASP A 39 9.80 14.56 1.76
C ASP A 39 10.68 15.58 2.51
N HIS A 40 11.49 15.13 3.49
CA HIS A 40 12.49 15.99 4.14
C HIS A 40 13.49 16.56 3.14
N LYS A 41 14.11 15.72 2.29
CA LYS A 41 15.09 16.18 1.29
C LYS A 41 14.47 17.18 0.31
N ASN A 42 13.30 16.86 -0.23
CA ASN A 42 12.59 17.75 -1.15
C ASN A 42 12.33 19.12 -0.52
N CYS A 43 11.86 19.16 0.73
CA CYS A 43 11.57 20.43 1.38
C CYS A 43 12.84 21.24 1.68
N VAL A 44 13.93 20.59 2.08
CA VAL A 44 15.23 21.27 2.29
C VAL A 44 15.80 21.80 0.97
N GLU A 45 15.73 21.02 -0.12
CA GLU A 45 16.19 21.43 -1.45
C GLU A 45 15.37 22.59 -2.02
N LEU A 46 14.08 22.68 -1.69
CA LEU A 46 13.21 23.81 -2.02
C LEU A 46 13.49 25.06 -1.16
N GLY A 47 14.40 24.97 -0.19
CA GLY A 47 14.81 26.08 0.68
C GLY A 47 13.95 26.27 1.92
N PHE A 48 13.12 25.30 2.29
CA PHE A 48 12.37 25.35 3.55
C PHE A 48 13.25 24.97 4.73
N GLU A 49 13.31 25.84 5.73
CA GLU A 49 14.05 25.58 6.97
C GLU A 49 13.35 24.54 7.85
N PRO A 50 14.07 23.52 8.35
CA PRO A 50 13.52 22.55 9.31
C PRO A 50 12.91 23.24 10.53
N GLU A 51 11.94 22.58 11.17
CA GLU A 51 11.26 23.06 12.38
C GLU A 51 10.43 24.35 12.21
N THR A 52 10.21 24.79 10.96
CA THR A 52 9.31 25.90 10.65
C THR A 52 7.92 25.43 10.21
N GLU A 53 6.91 26.28 10.35
CA GLU A 53 5.57 26.01 9.80
C GLU A 53 5.61 25.82 8.28
N ALA A 54 6.47 26.56 7.58
CA ALA A 54 6.62 26.45 6.13
C ALA A 54 7.15 25.06 5.71
N TYR A 55 8.10 24.51 6.47
CA TYR A 55 8.58 23.14 6.28
C TYR A 55 7.49 22.10 6.58
N GLY A 56 6.73 22.29 7.65
CA GLY A 56 5.56 21.45 7.95
C GLY A 56 4.55 21.43 6.79
N ASN A 57 4.23 22.61 6.25
CA ASN A 57 3.33 22.76 5.12
C ASN A 57 3.87 22.10 3.84
N CYS A 58 5.17 22.24 3.56
CA CYS A 58 5.81 21.56 2.43
C CYS A 58 5.62 20.04 2.52
N ARG A 59 5.89 19.43 3.68
CA ARG A 59 5.70 17.98 3.89
C ARG A 59 4.25 17.55 3.76
N LEU A 60 3.31 18.34 4.27
CA LEU A 60 1.87 18.07 4.11
C LEU A 60 1.48 18.08 2.62
N LYS A 61 1.97 19.06 1.86
CA LYS A 61 1.70 19.17 0.42
C LYS A 61 2.27 17.99 -0.36
N MET A 62 3.45 17.48 0.01
CA MET A 62 4.02 16.27 -0.61
C MET A 62 3.15 15.03 -0.35
N LYS A 63 2.60 14.89 0.86
CA LYS A 63 1.65 13.81 1.20
C LYS A 63 0.35 13.93 0.40
N GLU A 64 -0.19 15.14 0.26
CA GLU A 64 -1.39 15.39 -0.54
C GLU A 64 -1.19 15.04 -2.02
N ILE A 65 -0.05 15.40 -2.60
CA ILE A 65 0.28 15.05 -4.00
C ILE A 65 0.25 13.53 -4.16
N ARG A 66 0.83 12.78 -3.23
CA ARG A 66 0.86 11.32 -3.27
C ARG A 66 -0.55 10.72 -3.17
N ALA A 67 -1.37 11.20 -2.24
CA ALA A 67 -2.76 10.76 -2.12
C ALA A 67 -3.59 11.07 -3.39
N LYS A 68 -3.37 12.24 -4.01
CA LYS A 68 -3.98 12.59 -5.30
C LYS A 68 -3.49 11.72 -6.44
N GLU A 69 -2.20 11.40 -6.48
CA GLU A 69 -1.62 10.51 -7.47
C GLU A 69 -2.12 9.07 -7.34
N GLU A 70 -2.31 8.56 -6.12
CA GLU A 70 -2.90 7.24 -5.87
C GLU A 70 -4.37 7.20 -6.32
N GLY A 71 -5.15 8.24 -5.99
CA GLY A 71 -6.52 8.39 -6.46
C GLY A 71 -6.62 8.52 -7.99
N ASN A 72 -5.68 9.20 -8.62
CA ASN A 72 -5.65 9.40 -10.08
C ASN A 72 -5.09 8.17 -10.84
N ARG A 73 -4.14 7.43 -10.26
CA ARG A 73 -3.65 6.15 -10.79
C ARG A 73 -4.68 5.03 -10.66
N SER A 74 -5.76 5.26 -9.91
CA SER A 74 -6.83 4.29 -9.73
C SER A 74 -8.21 4.80 -10.16
N PRO A 75 -8.50 4.87 -11.46
CA PRO A 75 -9.88 4.95 -11.92
C PRO A 75 -10.68 3.64 -11.67
N ASN A 76 -10.06 2.57 -11.15
CA ASN A 76 -10.66 1.22 -11.12
C ASN A 76 -10.53 0.44 -9.80
N VAL A 77 -10.17 1.04 -8.67
CA VAL A 77 -10.37 0.36 -7.36
C VAL A 77 -11.78 0.64 -6.86
N GLY A 78 -12.71 -0.21 -7.28
CA GLY A 78 -13.94 -0.40 -6.54
C GLY A 78 -13.58 -0.83 -5.12
N PHE A 79 -13.83 0.04 -4.15
CA PHE A 79 -13.84 -0.33 -2.73
C PHE A 79 -15.00 -1.30 -2.51
N GLY A 80 -14.76 -2.58 -2.77
CA GLY A 80 -15.65 -3.69 -2.45
C GLY A 80 -15.47 -4.09 -1.00
N LEU A 81 -16.05 -3.32 -0.08
CA LEU A 81 -16.27 -3.76 1.29
C LEU A 81 -17.72 -3.47 1.66
N GLY A 82 -18.52 -4.54 1.75
CA GLY A 82 -19.92 -4.46 2.11
C GLY A 82 -20.65 -5.79 1.97
N VAL A 83 -20.17 -6.83 2.66
CA VAL A 83 -21.05 -7.94 3.04
C VAL A 83 -22.14 -7.35 3.93
N GLY A 84 -23.36 -7.24 3.39
CA GLY A 84 -24.57 -6.87 4.11
C GLY A 84 -25.58 -7.99 4.01
N ILE A 85 -25.48 -8.95 4.93
CA ILE A 85 -26.55 -9.92 5.20
C ILE A 85 -27.58 -9.17 6.05
N GLY A 86 -28.85 -9.12 5.64
CA GLY A 86 -29.91 -8.57 6.49
C GLY A 86 -31.22 -8.24 5.78
N LEU A 87 -32.15 -9.20 5.84
CA LEU A 87 -33.59 -9.22 5.48
C LEU A 87 -33.94 -9.39 3.99
#